data_AF-A0A7L4YK56-F1
#
_entry.id   AF-A0A7L4YK56-F1
#
_cell.length_a   1.000
_cell.length_b   1.000
_cell.length_c   1.000
_cell.angle_alpha   90.00
_cell.angle_beta   90.00
_cell.angle_gamma   90.00
#
_symmetry.space_group_name_H-M   'P 1'
#
loop_
_entity.id
_entity.type
_entity.pdbx_description
1 polymer ?
#
loop_
_entity_poly.entity_id
_entity_poly.type
_entity_poly.pdbx_seq_one_letter_code
_entity_poly.pdbx_strand_id
1 'polypeptide(L)' 'MPTEQDLTAAQQRVERADERASTARAERDDLIRAAIAGGMSAYRIAQLTGIDQARIGRIKRAG' A
#
# COMPACT_ATOMS: atom_id res chain seq x y z
N MET A 1 -14.60 -18.05 -27.07
CA MET A 1 -15.12 -18.12 -25.68
C MET A 1 -13.94 -18.41 -24.77
N PRO A 2 -13.77 -17.68 -23.65
CA PRO A 2 -12.74 -18.00 -22.68
C PRO A 2 -12.99 -19.39 -22.08
N THR A 3 -11.92 -20.13 -21.83
CA THR A 3 -11.94 -21.48 -21.26
C THR A 3 -11.83 -21.44 -19.73
N GLU A 4 -12.08 -22.57 -19.07
CA GLU A 4 -11.82 -22.72 -17.63
C GLU A 4 -10.35 -22.42 -17.29
N GLN A 5 -9.42 -22.87 -18.13
CA GLN A 5 -7.98 -22.58 -17.98
C GLN A 5 -7.68 -21.07 -18.07
N ASP A 6 -8.35 -20.34 -18.96
CA ASP A 6 -8.20 -18.88 -19.07
C ASP A 6 -8.65 -18.17 -17.79
N LEU A 7 -9.75 -18.63 -17.18
CA LEU A 7 -10.27 -18.08 -15.93
C LEU A 7 -9.34 -18.37 -14.75
N THR A 8 -8.83 -19.60 -14.62
CA THR A 8 -7.86 -19.94 -13.58
C THR A 8 -6.57 -19.13 -13.72
N ALA A 9 -6.06 -18.97 -14.94
CA ALA A 9 -4.86 -18.18 -15.20
C ALA A 9 -5.07 -16.67 -14.95
N ALA A 10 -6.28 -16.15 -15.15
CA ALA A 10 -6.63 -14.78 -14.80
C ALA A 10 -6.66 -14.59 -13.27
N GLN A 11 -7.27 -15.51 -12.53
CA GLN A 11 -7.34 -15.46 -11.08
C GLN A 11 -5.95 -15.50 -10.43
N GLN A 12 -5.07 -16.42 -10.88
CA GLN A 12 -3.69 -16.49 -10.41
C GLN A 12 -2.90 -15.19 -10.68
N ARG A 13 -3.22 -14.47 -11.76
CA ARG A 13 -2.60 -13.17 -12.05
C ARG A 13 -3.05 -12.09 -11.07
N VAL A 14 -4.34 -12.09 -10.71
CA VAL A 14 -4.89 -11.18 -9.68
C VAL A 14 -4.24 -11.45 -8.34
N GLU A 15 -4.18 -12.71 -7.90
CA GLU A 15 -3.57 -13.09 -6.62
C GLU A 15 -2.12 -12.61 -6.51
N ARG A 16 -1.31 -12.83 -7.54
CA ARG A 16 0.08 -12.34 -7.56
C ARG A 16 0.16 -10.81 -7.58
N ALA A 17 -0.77 -10.13 -8.25
CA ALA A 17 -0.81 -8.68 -8.25
C ALA A 17 -1.20 -8.13 -6.87
N ASP A 18 -2.14 -8.80 -6.18
CA ASP A 18 -2.56 -8.46 -4.83
C ASP A 18 -1.46 -8.69 -3.81
N GLU A 19 -0.72 -9.80 -3.90
CA GLU A 19 0.47 -10.06 -3.08
C GLU A 19 1.51 -8.95 -3.26
N ARG A 20 1.86 -8.61 -4.51
CA ARG A 20 2.83 -7.53 -4.80
C ARG A 20 2.34 -6.19 -4.30
N ALA A 21 1.04 -5.89 -4.48
CA ALA A 21 0.45 -4.65 -3.99
C ALA A 21 0.45 -4.61 -2.46
N SER A 22 0.22 -5.74 -1.79
CA SER A 22 0.29 -5.86 -0.33
C SER A 22 1.70 -5.56 0.18
N THR A 23 2.73 -6.19 -0.41
CA THR A 23 4.14 -5.93 -0.09
C THR A 23 4.50 -4.46 -0.29
N ALA A 24 4.18 -3.88 -1.45
CA ALA A 24 4.48 -2.48 -1.73
C ALA A 24 3.75 -1.51 -0.77
N ARG A 25 2.53 -1.85 -0.34
CA ARG A 25 1.80 -1.07 0.68
C ARG A 25 2.46 -1.16 2.04
N ALA A 26 2.95 -2.34 2.44
CA ALA A 26 3.67 -2.52 3.70
C ALA A 26 4.96 -1.70 3.73
N GLU A 27 5.78 -1.79 2.68
CA GLU A 27 7.02 -1.01 2.53
C GLU A 27 6.76 0.50 2.61
N ARG A 28 5.74 0.98 1.89
CA ARG A 28 5.31 2.38 1.97
C ARG A 28 4.92 2.77 3.39
N ASP A 29 4.15 1.94 4.06
CA ASP A 29 3.66 2.23 5.41
C ASP A 29 4.80 2.22 6.44
N ASP A 30 5.80 1.35 6.27
CA ASP A 30 7.06 1.37 7.04
C ASP A 30 7.83 2.68 6.83
N LEU A 31 7.99 3.13 5.59
CA LEU A 31 8.66 4.40 5.27
C LEU A 31 7.91 5.61 5.83
N ILE A 32 6.57 5.61 5.79
CA ILE A 32 5.75 6.65 6.41
C ILE A 32 5.96 6.68 7.92
N ARG A 33 5.98 5.51 8.58
CA ARG A 33 6.26 5.41 10.02
C ARG A 33 7.66 5.94 10.35
N ALA A 34 8.67 5.57 9.58
CA ALA A 34 10.04 6.07 9.74
C ALA A 34 10.12 7.60 9.56
N ALA A 35 9.43 8.16 8.56
CA ALA A 35 9.39 9.60 8.34
C ALA A 35 8.74 10.35 9.52
N ILE A 36 7.65 9.81 10.08
CA ILE A 36 7.01 10.38 11.27
C ILE A 36 7.95 10.30 12.48
N ALA A 37 8.62 9.17 12.68
CA ALA A 37 9.59 9.00 13.78
C ALA A 37 10.78 9.97 13.64
N GLY A 38 11.18 10.29 12.40
CA GLY A 38 12.16 11.33 12.08
C GLY A 38 11.65 12.77 12.20
N GLY A 39 10.41 12.98 12.68
CA GLY A 39 9.85 14.31 12.94
C GLY A 39 9.09 14.94 11.77
N MET A 40 8.89 14.23 10.65
CA MET A 40 8.11 14.75 9.53
C MET A 40 6.62 14.81 9.89
N SER A 41 5.97 15.95 9.59
CA SER A 41 4.54 16.11 9.85
C SER A 41 3.68 15.31 8.87
N ALA A 42 2.50 14.87 9.32
CA ALA A 42 1.54 14.17 8.46
C ALA A 42 1.12 15.01 7.24
N TYR A 43 1.04 16.34 7.39
CA TYR A 43 0.78 17.26 6.29
C TYR A 43 1.86 17.19 5.20
N ARG A 44 3.14 17.20 5.59
CA ARG A 44 4.25 17.14 4.62
C ARG A 44 4.28 15.78 3.91
N ILE A 45 4.03 14.70 4.63
CA ILE A 45 3.95 13.35 4.03
C ILE A 45 2.80 13.28 3.02
N ALA A 46 1.63 13.84 3.35
CA ALA A 46 0.49 13.90 2.44
C ALA A 46 0.81 14.65 1.15
N GLN A 47 1.49 15.80 1.23
CA GLN A 47 1.93 16.55 0.05
C GLN A 47 2.88 15.76 -0.86
N LEU A 48 3.83 15.01 -0.28
CA LEU A 48 4.83 14.27 -1.05
C LEU A 48 4.26 13.00 -1.71
N THR A 49 3.32 12.35 -1.03
CA THR A 49 2.84 11.01 -1.43
C THR A 49 1.45 11.03 -2.08
N GLY A 50 0.72 12.14 -1.97
CA GLY A 50 -0.69 12.22 -2.37
C GLY A 50 -1.65 11.44 -1.46
N ILE A 51 -1.15 10.89 -0.35
CA ILE A 51 -1.96 10.10 0.59
C ILE A 51 -2.71 11.03 1.52
N ASP A 52 -3.97 10.71 1.80
CA ASP A 52 -4.78 11.48 2.74
C ASP A 52 -4.22 11.42 4.16
N GLN A 53 -4.30 12.54 4.88
CA GLN A 53 -3.78 12.64 6.25
C GLN A 53 -4.47 11.68 7.21
N ALA A 54 -5.75 11.33 6.98
CA ALA A 54 -6.46 10.38 7.82
C ALA A 54 -5.87 8.96 7.68
N ARG A 55 -5.47 8.55 6.48
CA ARG A 55 -4.75 7.30 6.20
C ARG A 55 -3.35 7.31 6.78
N ILE A 56 -2.61 8.40 6.67
CA ILE A 56 -1.32 8.55 7.35
C ILE A 56 -1.50 8.40 8.88
N GLY A 57 -2.55 9.01 9.44
CA GLY A 57 -2.91 8.85 10.85
C GLY A 57 -3.25 7.41 11.23
N ARG A 58 -3.89 6.63 10.35
CA ARG A 58 -4.11 5.19 10.56
C ARG A 58 -2.79 4.40 10.53
N ILE A 59 -1.93 4.67 9.56
CA ILE A 59 -0.61 4.03 9.45
C ILE A 59 0.23 4.29 10.71
N LYS A 60 0.21 5.51 11.24
CA LYS A 60 0.88 5.88 12.48
C LYS A 60 0.41 5.04 13.69
N ARG A 61 -0.87 4.68 13.75
CA ARG A 61 -1.46 3.96 14.89
C ARG A 61 -1.35 2.43 14.77
N ALA A 62 -1.08 1.92 13.57
CA ALA A 62 -1.09 0.50 13.28
C ALA A 62 0.27 -0.20 13.50
N GLY A 63 1.34 0.56 13.78
CA GLY A 63 2.64 0.04 14.23
C GLY A 63 2.89 0.42 15.67
#